data_AF-A0A1V6VMH8-F1
#
_entry.id   AF-A0A1V6VMH8-F1
#
_cell.length_a   1.000
_cell.length_b   1.000
_cell.length_c   1.000
_cell.angle_alpha   90.00
_cell.angle_beta   90.00
_cell.angle_gamma   90.00
#
_symmetry.space_group_name_H-M   'P 1'
#
loop_
_entity.id
_entity.type
_entity.pdbx_description
1 polymer ?
#
loop_
_entity_poly.entity_id
_entity_poly.type
_entity_poly.pdbx_seq_one_letter_code
_entity_poly.pdbx_strand_id
1 'polypeptide(L)'
;NETFEADTSQLSGTPHPRPDQFCIHRIDGNTTTVLTTVEYKPPHKLPVATLRMGLRPMELWKEMVRSNKIPTNQDAKLRYNAERLVCSAIVQEYHVMIQEGLEYSYLTNGIARVLLRVPRDDPTTLYYFFCDPHNEVDIAGDINHQLSKTSVARVLCLCLMAFHSPTRGQEWRNRLRPDLHTWETSFEHTRSQIPRSELQQVPHSDSTNPEFPSPGSGSSYELPSSSPLPSPSEGRRVPTRSQTSCAPSEIRPRSRSPNSSGSDTNQTSGHKRRISQVTPSPSTRRSGRQQESMHDQEEDHSRRRAAQFCTQRCLLGLQTGKSLDGLCPNVDYHRRGQDDPTQHPISAEDLMLSLKGQLDENIDRCIPLGGCGSYGAPFKLTCTKYGYTVIGKGTTSGLWKEVSREAQVYQILRKAQGSAVPVFLGTIDLAKIYFLHGAGQIRHMLVMGWGGKCTATMELTQRLRREIHKSNKEIKALGILHEDLRRDNVLWSEELGRALIIDFHRSTLRCRPAKQRPGAAKRRLCRVEAGDAKRLRVS
;
A
#
# COMPACT_ATOMS: atom_id res chain seq x y z
N ASN A 1 -9.93 -50.44 -16.44
CA ASN A 1 -8.85 -49.55 -16.91
C ASN A 1 -9.45 -48.33 -17.57
N GLU A 2 -9.79 -47.34 -16.76
CA GLU A 2 -10.01 -45.96 -17.19
C GLU A 2 -9.73 -45.10 -15.96
N THR A 3 -8.55 -44.49 -15.97
CA THR A 3 -8.00 -43.64 -14.92
C THR A 3 -8.50 -42.21 -15.13
N PHE A 4 -9.32 -41.73 -14.19
CA PHE A 4 -9.62 -40.31 -14.04
C PHE A 4 -8.36 -39.60 -13.55
N GLU A 5 -7.67 -38.87 -14.43
CA GLU A 5 -6.67 -37.89 -14.04
C GLU A 5 -7.39 -36.67 -13.46
N ALA A 6 -7.27 -36.49 -12.15
CA ALA A 6 -7.74 -35.30 -11.46
C ALA A 6 -6.75 -34.16 -11.69
N ASP A 7 -7.26 -33.11 -12.33
CA ASP A 7 -6.56 -31.90 -12.72
C ASP A 7 -6.09 -31.11 -11.47
N THR A 8 -4.87 -31.38 -11.00
CA THR A 8 -4.21 -30.65 -9.91
C THR A 8 -3.66 -29.32 -10.42
N SER A 9 -4.52 -28.33 -10.63
CA SER A 9 -4.09 -26.93 -10.76
C SER A 9 -5.17 -25.93 -10.36
N GLN A 10 -5.62 -26.00 -9.10
CA GLN A 10 -6.30 -24.87 -8.45
C GLN A 10 -5.36 -24.28 -7.39
N LEU A 11 -4.54 -23.31 -7.80
CA LEU A 11 -3.98 -22.35 -6.87
C LEU A 11 -5.14 -21.61 -6.23
N SER A 12 -5.42 -21.96 -4.98
CA SER A 12 -6.38 -21.31 -4.09
C SER A 12 -6.10 -19.81 -4.03
N GLY A 13 -6.85 -19.04 -4.80
CA GLY A 13 -6.97 -17.60 -4.59
C GLY A 13 -7.58 -17.39 -3.22
N THR A 14 -6.79 -16.96 -2.24
CA THR A 14 -7.31 -16.53 -0.95
C THR A 14 -8.16 -15.28 -1.17
N PRO A 15 -9.51 -15.36 -1.03
CA PRO A 15 -10.36 -14.19 -1.14
C PRO A 15 -10.09 -13.36 0.09
N HIS A 16 -9.38 -12.23 -0.04
CA HIS A 16 -8.92 -11.39 1.07
C HIS A 16 -10.04 -10.99 2.01
N PRO A 17 -10.09 -11.54 3.25
CA PRO A 17 -10.84 -10.94 4.33
C PRO A 17 -9.77 -10.35 5.26
N ARG A 18 -9.54 -9.04 5.23
CA ARG A 18 -8.78 -8.36 6.30
C ARG A 18 -9.71 -7.64 7.31
N PRO A 19 -10.74 -8.27 7.91
CA PRO A 19 -11.56 -7.60 8.92
C PRO A 19 -10.85 -7.42 10.28
N ASP A 20 -9.72 -8.10 10.49
CA ASP A 20 -9.02 -8.12 11.79
C ASP A 20 -7.82 -7.16 11.85
N GLN A 21 -7.51 -6.42 10.79
CA GLN A 21 -6.32 -5.55 10.74
C GLN A 21 -6.69 -4.07 10.63
N PHE A 22 -6.09 -3.25 11.48
CA PHE A 22 -6.17 -1.79 11.42
C PHE A 22 -4.78 -1.20 11.15
N CYS A 23 -4.73 -0.07 10.44
CA CYS A 23 -3.49 0.65 10.16
C CYS A 23 -3.56 2.04 10.79
N ILE A 24 -2.46 2.45 11.42
CA ILE A 24 -2.26 3.84 11.84
C ILE A 24 -1.46 4.53 10.74
N HIS A 25 -1.99 5.64 10.23
CA HIS A 25 -1.35 6.39 9.16
C HIS A 25 -0.71 7.67 9.68
N ARG A 26 0.46 7.98 9.15
CA ARG A 26 1.06 9.31 9.21
C ARG A 26 0.57 10.13 8.02
N ILE A 27 0.08 11.33 8.30
CA ILE A 27 -0.39 12.28 7.29
C ILE A 27 0.56 13.47 7.28
N ASP A 28 1.33 13.62 6.20
CA ASP A 28 2.18 14.78 5.96
C ASP A 28 1.65 15.51 4.71
N GLY A 29 0.85 16.56 4.93
CA GLY A 29 0.17 17.29 3.86
C GLY A 29 -0.73 16.38 3.03
N ASN A 30 -0.39 16.19 1.75
CA ASN A 30 -1.14 15.31 0.83
C ASN A 30 -0.61 13.87 0.79
N THR A 31 0.39 13.53 1.62
CA THR A 31 0.96 12.17 1.66
C THR A 31 0.46 11.42 2.88
N THR A 32 0.01 10.18 2.64
CA THR A 32 -0.44 9.26 3.68
C THR A 32 0.43 8.02 3.63
N THR A 33 1.12 7.72 4.71
CA THR A 33 2.02 6.56 4.82
C THR A 33 1.62 5.72 6.03
N VAL A 34 1.81 4.40 5.96
CA VAL A 34 1.55 3.52 7.09
C VAL A 34 2.64 3.75 8.14
N LEU A 35 2.23 4.18 9.33
CA LEU A 35 3.12 4.35 10.48
C LEU A 35 3.33 3.00 11.17
N THR A 36 2.23 2.29 11.44
CA THR A 36 2.24 0.98 12.09
C THR A 36 0.93 0.23 11.80
N THR A 37 0.95 -1.08 11.97
CA THR A 37 -0.19 -1.98 11.79
C THR A 37 -0.65 -2.51 13.15
N VAL A 38 -1.88 -3.01 13.18
CA VAL A 38 -2.52 -3.54 14.38
C VAL A 38 -3.31 -4.78 14.00
N GLU A 39 -2.95 -5.91 14.57
CA GLU A 39 -3.76 -7.12 14.48
C GLU A 39 -4.70 -7.17 15.68
N TYR A 40 -6.01 -7.25 15.41
CA TYR A 40 -7.04 -7.37 16.42
C TYR A 40 -7.66 -8.77 16.42
N LYS A 41 -7.50 -9.50 17.52
CA LYS A 41 -8.20 -10.77 17.75
C LYS A 41 -9.12 -10.62 18.95
N PRO A 42 -10.46 -10.68 18.78
CA PRO A 42 -11.37 -10.38 19.88
C PRO A 42 -11.18 -11.33 21.08
N PRO A 43 -11.52 -10.92 22.31
CA PRO A 43 -11.25 -11.70 23.52
C PRO A 43 -11.81 -13.12 23.51
N HIS A 44 -12.97 -13.34 22.87
CA HIS A 44 -13.58 -14.67 22.75
C HIS A 44 -12.81 -15.59 21.77
N LYS A 45 -11.97 -15.03 20.89
CA LYS A 45 -11.06 -15.77 20.01
C LYS A 45 -9.65 -15.91 20.58
N LEU A 46 -9.16 -14.87 21.24
CA LEU A 46 -7.84 -14.84 21.86
C LEU A 46 -7.93 -14.22 23.27
N PRO A 47 -8.24 -15.02 24.30
CA PRO A 47 -8.34 -14.57 25.69
C PRO A 47 -7.00 -14.08 26.26
N VAL A 48 -7.06 -13.20 27.26
CA VAL A 48 -5.86 -12.70 27.97
C VAL A 48 -5.10 -13.85 28.66
N ALA A 49 -5.81 -14.82 29.25
CA ALA A 49 -5.18 -15.99 29.86
C ALA A 49 -4.40 -16.84 28.84
N THR A 50 -4.91 -16.95 27.61
CA THR A 50 -4.21 -17.62 26.51
C THR A 50 -2.95 -16.85 26.08
N LEU A 51 -3.01 -15.51 26.04
CA LEU A 51 -1.82 -14.68 25.81
C LEU A 51 -0.76 -14.91 26.91
N ARG A 52 -1.14 -14.86 28.19
CA ARG A 52 -0.22 -15.09 29.31
C ARG A 52 0.42 -16.49 29.27
N MET A 53 -0.38 -17.52 28.95
CA MET A 53 0.10 -18.90 28.88
C MET A 53 0.96 -19.18 27.63
N GLY A 54 0.61 -18.60 26.49
CA GLY A 54 1.26 -18.90 25.21
C GLY A 54 2.48 -18.03 24.89
N LEU A 55 2.64 -16.86 25.53
CA LEU A 55 3.78 -15.97 25.31
C LEU A 55 5.00 -16.42 26.12
N ARG A 56 5.98 -17.00 25.44
CA ARG A 56 7.32 -17.25 25.98
C ARG A 56 8.40 -17.09 24.90
N PRO A 57 9.66 -16.84 25.28
CA PRO A 57 10.79 -16.98 24.37
C PRO A 57 10.85 -18.41 23.81
N MET A 58 10.98 -18.55 22.49
CA MET A 58 11.03 -19.85 21.82
C MET A 58 11.66 -19.75 20.42
N GLU A 59 12.23 -20.86 19.96
CA GLU A 59 12.63 -21.06 18.56
C GLU A 59 11.40 -21.49 17.75
N LEU A 60 10.55 -20.51 17.41
CA LEU A 60 9.19 -20.74 16.90
C LEU A 60 9.13 -21.77 15.76
N TRP A 61 10.03 -21.68 14.78
CA TRP A 61 10.06 -22.64 13.66
C TRP A 61 10.31 -24.08 14.12
N LYS A 62 11.28 -24.31 15.01
CA LYS A 62 11.64 -25.65 15.48
C LYS A 62 10.54 -26.21 16.38
N GLU A 63 10.01 -25.39 17.28
CA GLU A 63 9.12 -25.82 18.35
C GLU A 63 7.65 -25.93 17.91
N MET A 64 7.16 -25.01 17.07
CA MET A 64 5.73 -24.95 16.71
C MET A 64 5.42 -25.43 15.29
N VAL A 65 6.36 -25.29 14.35
CA VAL A 65 6.10 -25.63 12.93
C VAL A 65 6.71 -26.96 12.53
N ARG A 66 8.00 -27.16 12.81
CA ARG A 66 8.71 -28.40 12.46
C ARG A 66 8.38 -29.55 13.41
N SER A 67 8.00 -29.25 14.65
CA SER A 67 7.65 -30.27 15.64
C SER A 67 6.26 -30.83 15.38
N ASN A 68 6.19 -32.12 15.06
CA ASN A 68 4.91 -32.85 14.97
C ASN A 68 4.48 -33.46 16.32
N LYS A 69 5.16 -33.11 17.42
CA LYS A 69 4.89 -33.68 18.74
C LYS A 69 3.83 -32.85 19.46
N ILE A 70 2.60 -33.36 19.48
CA ILE A 70 1.53 -32.82 20.33
C ILE A 70 1.63 -33.52 21.70
N PRO A 71 1.76 -32.78 22.81
CA PRO A 71 1.77 -33.38 24.14
C PRO A 71 0.48 -34.17 24.43
N THR A 72 0.62 -35.34 25.04
CA THR A 72 -0.53 -36.18 25.43
C THR A 72 -1.06 -35.83 26.83
N ASN A 73 -0.20 -35.28 27.69
CA ASN A 73 -0.61 -34.78 29.01
C ASN A 73 -1.52 -33.55 28.86
N GLN A 74 -2.62 -33.51 29.62
CA GLN A 74 -3.66 -32.49 29.47
C GLN A 74 -3.13 -31.06 29.66
N ASP A 75 -2.38 -30.78 30.73
CA ASP A 75 -1.86 -29.44 31.02
C ASP A 75 -0.81 -29.01 29.98
N ALA A 76 0.06 -29.94 29.60
CA ALA A 76 1.04 -29.70 28.54
C ALA A 76 0.37 -29.44 27.18
N LYS A 77 -0.74 -30.14 26.90
CA LYS A 77 -1.53 -29.94 25.68
C LYS A 77 -2.24 -28.60 25.68
N LEU A 78 -2.81 -28.18 26.81
CA LEU A 78 -3.42 -26.85 26.97
C LEU A 78 -2.39 -25.74 26.72
N ARG A 79 -1.19 -25.85 27.30
CA ARG A 79 -0.08 -24.90 27.04
C ARG A 79 0.32 -24.90 25.57
N TYR A 80 0.51 -26.07 24.97
CA TYR A 80 0.85 -26.18 23.55
C TYR A 80 -0.21 -25.54 22.64
N ASN A 81 -1.49 -25.75 22.92
CA ASN A 81 -2.59 -25.12 22.18
C ASN A 81 -2.58 -23.59 22.34
N ALA A 82 -2.32 -23.09 23.55
CA ALA A 82 -2.20 -21.65 23.81
C ALA A 82 -1.02 -21.05 23.04
N GLU A 83 0.17 -21.66 23.12
CA GLU A 83 1.37 -21.28 22.36
C GLU A 83 1.06 -21.24 20.85
N ARG A 84 0.51 -22.32 20.30
CA ARG A 84 0.20 -22.43 18.87
C ARG A 84 -0.81 -21.38 18.40
N LEU A 85 -1.81 -21.06 19.22
CA LEU A 85 -2.80 -20.02 18.90
C LEU A 85 -2.19 -18.62 18.92
N VAL A 86 -1.39 -18.31 19.95
CA VAL A 86 -0.68 -17.03 20.08
C VAL A 86 0.34 -16.85 18.96
N CYS A 87 1.15 -17.87 18.67
CA CYS A 87 2.11 -17.86 17.56
C CYS A 87 1.40 -17.64 16.23
N SER A 88 0.26 -18.27 15.98
CA SER A 88 -0.49 -18.07 14.74
C SER A 88 -0.95 -16.61 14.56
N ALA A 89 -1.37 -15.93 15.64
CA ALA A 89 -1.72 -14.51 15.59
C ALA A 89 -0.49 -13.60 15.39
N ILE A 90 0.61 -13.89 16.10
CA ILE A 90 1.86 -13.14 15.99
C ILE A 90 2.49 -13.26 14.60
N VAL A 91 2.51 -14.46 14.03
CA VAL A 91 3.08 -14.71 12.69
C VAL A 91 2.27 -13.96 11.62
N GLN A 92 0.95 -13.88 11.77
CA GLN A 92 0.11 -13.08 10.87
C GLN A 92 0.51 -11.60 10.89
N GLU A 93 0.73 -11.02 12.08
CA GLU A 93 1.16 -9.63 12.19
C GLU A 93 2.62 -9.43 11.72
N TYR A 94 3.52 -10.35 12.09
CA TYR A 94 4.91 -10.36 11.62
C TYR A 94 4.99 -10.37 10.08
N HIS A 95 4.16 -11.18 9.42
CA HIS A 95 4.07 -11.22 7.97
C HIS A 95 3.77 -9.83 7.38
N VAL A 96 2.84 -9.10 7.99
CA VAL A 96 2.50 -7.74 7.54
C VAL A 96 3.60 -6.75 7.87
N MET A 97 4.24 -6.84 9.05
CA MET A 97 5.41 -6.01 9.38
C MET A 97 6.52 -6.14 8.33
N ILE A 98 6.81 -7.36 7.87
CA ILE A 98 7.81 -7.59 6.81
C ILE A 98 7.33 -7.04 5.46
N GLN A 99 6.07 -7.27 5.08
CA GLN A 99 5.52 -6.79 3.81
C GLN A 99 5.45 -5.26 3.73
N GLU A 100 5.10 -4.59 4.82
CA GLU A 100 5.00 -3.13 4.91
C GLU A 100 6.34 -2.47 5.29
N GLY A 101 7.36 -3.27 5.65
CA GLY A 101 8.70 -2.78 6.01
C GLY A 101 8.72 -2.03 7.34
N LEU A 102 7.92 -2.47 8.31
CA LEU A 102 7.72 -1.82 9.61
C LEU A 102 8.65 -2.41 10.67
N GLU A 103 9.16 -1.55 11.55
CA GLU A 103 9.91 -1.98 12.74
C GLU A 103 8.99 -2.32 13.90
N TYR A 104 7.94 -1.51 14.10
CA TYR A 104 7.04 -1.60 15.26
C TYR A 104 5.61 -1.89 14.83
N SER A 105 4.94 -2.76 15.59
CA SER A 105 3.52 -3.11 15.45
C SER A 105 2.98 -3.61 16.78
N TYR A 106 1.69 -3.91 16.87
CA TYR A 106 1.16 -4.63 18.02
C TYR A 106 -0.05 -5.52 17.68
N LEU A 107 -0.20 -6.57 18.47
CA LEU A 107 -1.38 -7.43 18.52
C LEU A 107 -2.23 -7.00 19.73
N THR A 108 -3.56 -6.99 19.58
CA THR A 108 -4.47 -6.63 20.68
C THR A 108 -5.73 -7.47 20.67
N ASN A 109 -6.27 -7.75 21.85
CA ASN A 109 -7.63 -8.26 22.01
C ASN A 109 -8.59 -7.20 22.57
N GLY A 110 -8.19 -5.94 22.61
CA GLY A 110 -8.94 -4.83 23.21
C GLY A 110 -8.72 -4.69 24.71
N ILE A 111 -8.33 -5.76 25.40
CA ILE A 111 -8.02 -5.78 26.84
C ILE A 111 -6.51 -5.67 27.03
N ALA A 112 -5.77 -6.70 26.61
CA ALA A 112 -4.31 -6.77 26.66
C ALA A 112 -3.70 -6.50 25.27
N ARG A 113 -2.40 -6.18 25.25
CA ARG A 113 -1.62 -5.88 24.04
C ARG A 113 -0.31 -6.66 24.06
N VAL A 114 0.18 -6.98 22.87
CA VAL A 114 1.53 -7.49 22.66
C VAL A 114 2.21 -6.51 21.71
N LEU A 115 3.09 -5.68 22.25
CA LEU A 115 3.90 -4.75 21.45
C LEU A 115 4.99 -5.56 20.75
N LEU A 116 5.20 -5.31 19.47
CA LEU A 116 6.06 -6.10 18.60
C LEU A 116 7.16 -5.22 18.00
N ARG A 117 8.38 -5.78 17.91
CA ARG A 117 9.50 -5.13 17.26
C ARG A 117 10.33 -6.13 16.44
N VAL A 118 10.52 -5.82 15.16
CA VAL A 118 11.44 -6.55 14.27
C VAL A 118 12.72 -5.73 14.12
N PRO A 119 13.88 -6.17 14.63
CA PRO A 119 15.16 -5.47 14.43
C PRO A 119 15.55 -5.34 12.96
N ARG A 120 16.36 -4.33 12.64
CA ARG A 120 16.88 -4.15 11.28
C ARG A 120 17.94 -5.21 10.92
N ASP A 121 18.84 -5.49 11.85
CA ASP A 121 20.02 -6.33 11.63
C ASP A 121 19.72 -7.84 11.78
N ASP A 122 18.70 -8.16 12.57
CA ASP A 122 18.17 -9.52 12.71
C ASP A 122 16.64 -9.53 12.53
N PRO A 123 16.18 -9.52 11.28
CA PRO A 123 14.75 -9.53 10.98
C PRO A 123 14.10 -10.90 11.15
N THR A 124 14.88 -11.96 11.38
CA THR A 124 14.36 -13.31 11.64
C THR A 124 13.86 -13.46 13.08
N THR A 125 14.28 -12.57 13.97
CA THR A 125 13.84 -12.50 15.36
C THR A 125 12.75 -11.45 15.54
N LEU A 126 11.70 -11.80 16.28
CA LEU A 126 10.65 -10.89 16.69
C LEU A 126 10.71 -10.68 18.20
N TYR A 127 10.96 -9.45 18.63
CA TYR A 127 10.81 -9.07 20.03
C TYR A 127 9.37 -8.75 20.34
N TYR A 128 8.94 -9.12 21.54
CA TYR A 128 7.62 -8.78 22.03
C TYR A 128 7.68 -8.21 23.46
N PHE A 129 6.71 -7.39 23.79
CA PHE A 129 6.45 -6.93 25.15
C PHE A 129 4.95 -7.06 25.44
N PHE A 130 4.59 -7.89 26.42
CA PHE A 130 3.21 -8.09 26.83
C PHE A 130 2.77 -6.97 27.76
N CYS A 131 1.65 -6.33 27.44
CA CYS A 131 1.01 -5.32 28.26
C CYS A 131 -0.36 -5.80 28.72
N ASP A 132 -0.56 -5.83 30.02
CA ASP A 132 -1.82 -6.18 30.66
C ASP A 132 -2.23 -5.07 31.64
N PRO A 133 -2.85 -3.99 31.13
CA PRO A 133 -3.15 -2.82 31.96
C PRO A 133 -4.02 -3.13 33.18
N HIS A 134 -4.86 -4.17 33.13
CA HIS A 134 -5.72 -4.54 34.24
C HIS A 134 -4.94 -5.11 35.45
N ASN A 135 -3.83 -5.79 35.17
CA ASN A 135 -2.94 -6.32 36.20
C ASN A 135 -1.76 -5.39 36.52
N GLU A 136 -1.35 -4.55 35.57
CA GLU A 136 -0.19 -3.67 35.71
C GLU A 136 -0.50 -2.35 36.45
N VAL A 137 -1.72 -1.83 36.26
CA VAL A 137 -2.14 -0.55 36.85
C VAL A 137 -2.63 -0.76 38.26
N ASP A 138 -1.86 -0.29 39.23
CA ASP A 138 -2.25 -0.24 40.64
C ASP A 138 -2.80 1.15 40.98
N ILE A 139 -4.07 1.22 41.37
CA ILE A 139 -4.78 2.46 41.70
C ILE A 139 -4.11 3.16 42.91
N ALA A 140 -3.38 2.43 43.75
CA ALA A 140 -2.68 2.96 44.92
C ALA A 140 -1.24 3.44 44.67
N GLY A 141 -0.68 3.24 43.46
CA GLY A 141 0.72 3.56 43.15
C GLY A 141 0.96 4.99 42.65
N ASP A 142 2.24 5.35 42.45
CA ASP A 142 2.64 6.66 41.90
C ASP A 142 1.99 6.95 40.54
N ILE A 143 1.25 8.06 40.45
CA ILE A 143 0.45 8.45 39.29
C ILE A 143 1.30 8.48 38.01
N ASN A 144 2.53 9.00 38.07
CA ASN A 144 3.38 9.11 36.89
C ASN A 144 3.83 7.73 36.38
N HIS A 145 4.20 6.83 37.29
CA HIS A 145 4.54 5.45 36.96
C HIS A 145 3.30 4.63 36.50
N GLN A 146 2.10 4.97 36.96
CA GLN A 146 0.87 4.32 36.49
C GLN A 146 0.46 4.78 35.10
N LEU A 147 0.63 6.08 34.79
CA LEU A 147 0.28 6.63 33.48
C LEU A 147 1.02 5.91 32.34
N SER A 148 2.31 5.60 32.53
CA SER A 148 3.13 4.88 31.52
C SER A 148 2.67 3.44 31.25
N LYS A 149 1.98 2.82 32.22
CA LYS A 149 1.42 1.46 32.10
C LYS A 149 0.04 1.43 31.42
N THR A 150 -0.61 2.58 31.28
CA THR A 150 -1.91 2.65 30.61
C THR A 150 -1.81 2.20 29.15
N SER A 151 -2.88 1.59 28.65
CA SER A 151 -2.99 1.24 27.22
C SER A 151 -2.69 2.43 26.30
N VAL A 152 -3.20 3.62 26.63
CA VAL A 152 -3.05 4.81 25.80
C VAL A 152 -1.58 5.21 25.73
N ALA A 153 -0.88 5.24 26.87
CA ALA A 153 0.54 5.58 26.90
C ALA A 153 1.39 4.56 26.13
N ARG A 154 1.14 3.26 26.28
CA ARG A 154 1.86 2.21 25.56
C ARG A 154 1.72 2.35 24.04
N VAL A 155 0.51 2.57 23.54
CA VAL A 155 0.25 2.77 22.10
C VAL A 155 0.88 4.07 21.61
N LEU A 156 0.75 5.16 22.38
CA LEU A 156 1.36 6.46 22.02
C LEU A 156 2.89 6.34 21.92
N CYS A 157 3.54 5.72 22.91
CA CYS A 157 4.99 5.49 22.88
C CYS A 157 5.40 4.65 21.68
N LEU A 158 4.64 3.58 21.36
CA LEU A 158 4.91 2.78 20.17
C LEU A 158 4.80 3.60 18.87
N CYS A 159 3.77 4.42 18.74
CA CYS A 159 3.62 5.32 17.59
C CYS A 159 4.78 6.31 17.51
N LEU A 160 5.21 6.90 18.64
CA LEU A 160 6.37 7.81 18.68
C LEU A 160 7.66 7.10 18.26
N MET A 161 7.89 5.85 18.70
CA MET A 161 9.02 5.04 18.22
C MET A 161 8.91 4.74 16.73
N ALA A 162 7.71 4.44 16.23
CA ALA A 162 7.48 4.21 14.81
C ALA A 162 7.75 5.47 13.96
N PHE A 163 7.46 6.67 14.46
CA PHE A 163 7.78 7.93 13.77
C PHE A 163 9.29 8.12 13.55
N HIS A 164 10.11 7.63 14.49
CA HIS A 164 11.58 7.71 14.40
C HIS A 164 12.18 6.56 13.58
N SER A 165 11.37 5.54 13.24
CA SER A 165 11.83 4.40 12.45
C SER A 165 11.47 4.59 10.98
N PRO A 166 12.46 4.78 10.08
CA PRO A 166 12.17 4.86 8.65
C PRO A 166 11.64 3.53 8.12
N THR A 167 10.57 3.60 7.32
CA THR A 167 10.03 2.44 6.59
C THR A 167 11.12 1.80 5.75
N ARG A 168 11.23 0.48 5.81
CA ARG A 168 12.27 -0.27 5.11
C ARG A 168 11.91 -0.39 3.63
N GLY A 169 12.88 -0.12 2.76
CA GLY A 169 12.73 -0.17 1.30
C GLY A 169 12.38 -1.55 0.77
N GLN A 170 11.96 -1.60 -0.47
CA GLN A 170 11.56 -2.81 -1.19
C GLN A 170 12.73 -3.79 -1.34
N GLU A 171 13.96 -3.31 -1.52
CA GLU A 171 15.14 -4.18 -1.61
C GLU A 171 15.36 -4.98 -0.33
N TRP A 172 15.19 -4.34 0.82
CA TRP A 172 15.26 -5.02 2.12
C TRP A 172 14.18 -6.11 2.23
N ARG A 173 12.93 -5.80 1.83
CA ARG A 173 11.81 -6.75 1.89
C ARG A 173 12.02 -7.96 0.97
N ASN A 174 12.51 -7.72 -0.25
CA ASN A 174 12.76 -8.79 -1.22
C ASN A 174 13.95 -9.65 -0.84
N ARG A 175 15.02 -9.08 -0.24
CA ARG A 175 16.18 -9.83 0.20
C ARG A 175 15.84 -10.86 1.28
N LEU A 176 14.95 -10.51 2.21
CA LEU A 176 14.62 -11.37 3.34
C LEU A 176 13.68 -12.52 3.00
N ARG A 177 12.79 -12.32 2.03
CA ARG A 177 11.71 -13.27 1.75
C ARG A 177 12.18 -14.72 1.50
N PRO A 178 13.28 -14.99 0.76
CA PRO A 178 13.76 -16.37 0.55
C PRO A 178 14.22 -17.06 1.83
N ASP A 179 14.69 -16.30 2.81
CA ASP A 179 15.28 -16.82 4.04
C ASP A 179 14.23 -17.04 5.15
N LEU A 180 13.05 -16.44 5.02
CA LEU A 180 11.98 -16.56 6.00
C LEU A 180 11.19 -17.85 5.83
N HIS A 181 11.03 -18.56 6.95
CA HIS A 181 10.17 -19.73 7.02
C HIS A 181 8.69 -19.37 6.85
N THR A 182 7.92 -20.30 6.26
CA THR A 182 6.50 -20.10 5.97
C THR A 182 5.62 -20.84 6.97
N TRP A 183 4.67 -20.12 7.58
CA TRP A 183 3.58 -20.71 8.36
C TRP A 183 2.36 -20.88 7.47
N GLU A 184 1.93 -22.12 7.22
CA GLU A 184 0.94 -22.42 6.17
C GLU A 184 -0.51 -22.20 6.59
N THR A 185 -0.83 -22.25 7.89
CA THR A 185 -2.21 -22.20 8.38
C THR A 185 -2.65 -20.80 8.81
N SER A 186 -3.92 -20.46 8.57
CA SER A 186 -4.51 -19.23 9.11
C SER A 186 -4.83 -19.34 10.60
N PHE A 187 -5.01 -18.19 11.27
CA PHE A 187 -5.45 -18.16 12.67
C PHE A 187 -6.77 -18.93 12.88
N GLU A 188 -7.75 -18.74 12.00
CA GLU A 188 -9.05 -19.43 12.12
C GLU A 188 -8.91 -20.94 11.90
N HIS A 189 -8.04 -21.36 10.97
CA HIS A 189 -7.71 -22.77 10.82
C HIS A 189 -7.08 -23.33 12.09
N THR A 190 -6.03 -22.68 12.61
CA THR A 190 -5.35 -23.10 13.85
C THR A 190 -6.33 -23.21 15.01
N ARG A 191 -7.23 -22.24 15.16
CA ARG A 191 -8.28 -22.25 16.20
C ARG A 191 -9.27 -23.39 16.02
N SER A 192 -9.67 -23.70 14.78
CA SER A 192 -10.62 -24.79 14.49
C SER A 192 -10.09 -26.18 14.86
N GLN A 193 -8.76 -26.35 14.92
CA GLN A 193 -8.12 -27.60 15.33
C GLN A 193 -8.12 -27.79 16.85
N ILE A 194 -8.40 -26.76 17.64
CA ILE A 194 -8.42 -26.84 19.11
C ILE A 194 -9.86 -27.11 19.57
N PRO A 195 -10.13 -28.22 20.29
CA PRO A 195 -11.45 -28.52 20.81
C PRO A 195 -12.01 -27.39 21.68
N ARG A 196 -13.32 -27.11 21.55
CA ARG A 196 -13.98 -26.03 22.33
C ARG A 196 -13.86 -26.23 23.84
N SER A 197 -13.88 -27.47 24.32
CA SER A 197 -13.69 -27.81 25.73
C SER A 197 -12.30 -27.39 26.22
N GLU A 198 -11.26 -27.58 25.42
CA GLU A 198 -9.89 -27.17 25.75
C GLU A 198 -9.72 -25.64 25.70
N LEU A 199 -10.40 -24.94 24.78
CA LEU A 199 -10.42 -23.47 24.73
C LEU A 199 -11.11 -22.84 25.95
N GLN A 200 -12.09 -23.53 26.54
CA GLN A 200 -12.82 -23.08 27.74
C GLN A 200 -12.12 -23.47 29.06
N GLN A 201 -11.18 -24.42 29.01
CA GLN A 201 -10.41 -24.86 30.17
C GLN A 201 -9.27 -23.89 30.54
N VAL A 202 -8.89 -22.98 29.65
CA VAL A 202 -7.96 -21.89 29.99
C VAL A 202 -8.69 -20.95 30.96
N PRO A 203 -8.25 -20.80 32.22
CA PRO A 203 -9.03 -20.13 33.25
C PRO A 203 -9.53 -18.75 32.81
N HIS A 204 -10.83 -18.52 32.94
CA HIS A 204 -11.40 -17.18 32.87
C HIS A 204 -10.91 -16.38 34.07
N SER A 205 -9.84 -15.61 33.86
CA SER A 205 -9.40 -14.45 34.64
C SER A 205 -10.05 -14.26 36.03
N ASP A 206 -9.70 -15.13 36.98
CA ASP A 206 -9.59 -14.73 38.37
C ASP A 206 -8.10 -14.66 38.71
N SER A 207 -7.70 -13.52 39.25
CA SER A 207 -6.34 -12.96 39.33
C SER A 207 -5.33 -13.74 40.20
N THR A 208 -5.52 -15.05 40.41
CA THR A 208 -4.86 -15.75 41.51
C THR A 208 -4.42 -17.18 41.16
N ASN A 209 -4.05 -17.46 39.91
CA ASN A 209 -3.45 -18.75 39.57
C ASN A 209 -1.90 -18.64 39.58
N PRO A 210 -1.22 -19.18 40.62
CA PRO A 210 0.24 -19.04 40.80
C PRO A 210 1.08 -19.86 39.80
N GLU A 211 0.46 -20.71 38.98
CA GLU A 211 1.17 -21.62 38.07
C GLU A 211 1.64 -20.98 36.76
N PHE A 212 1.23 -19.74 36.46
CA PHE A 212 1.58 -19.04 35.22
C PHE A 212 1.92 -17.57 35.51
N PRO A 213 3.13 -17.26 35.99
CA PRO A 213 3.56 -15.88 36.14
C PRO A 213 3.49 -15.18 34.77
N SER A 214 2.99 -13.94 34.75
CA SER A 214 3.07 -13.09 33.56
C SER A 214 4.49 -13.15 33.00
N PRO A 215 4.69 -13.24 31.67
CA PRO A 215 6.03 -13.20 31.10
C PRO A 215 6.75 -11.98 31.69
N GLY A 216 7.83 -12.24 32.42
CA GLY A 216 8.44 -11.23 33.29
C GLY A 216 8.62 -9.93 32.53
N SER A 217 8.12 -8.84 33.09
CA SER A 217 8.33 -7.50 32.54
C SER A 217 9.84 -7.30 32.45
N GLY A 218 10.39 -7.46 31.24
CA GLY A 218 11.83 -7.40 31.02
C GLY A 218 12.35 -6.09 31.59
N SER A 219 13.32 -6.20 32.50
CA SER A 219 14.11 -5.14 33.14
C SER A 219 13.35 -3.84 33.43
N SER A 220 13.18 -3.53 34.72
CA SER A 220 13.13 -2.13 35.17
C SER A 220 14.20 -1.35 34.39
N TYR A 221 13.79 -0.41 33.55
CA TYR A 221 14.70 0.60 33.06
C TYR A 221 14.88 1.53 34.27
N GLU A 222 15.95 1.33 35.04
CA GLU A 222 16.33 2.33 36.02
C GLU A 222 16.81 3.56 35.23
N LEU A 223 16.02 4.63 35.33
CA LEU A 223 16.46 5.96 34.90
C LEU A 223 17.82 6.23 35.58
N PRO A 224 18.86 6.67 34.84
CA PRO A 224 20.11 7.07 35.47
C PRO A 224 19.80 8.17 36.50
N SER A 225 20.09 7.89 37.76
CA SER A 225 19.87 8.79 38.88
C SER A 225 20.61 10.11 38.65
N SER A 226 19.87 11.15 38.29
CA SER A 226 20.39 12.52 38.24
C SER A 226 20.67 13.01 39.66
N SER A 227 21.91 13.42 39.92
CA SER A 227 22.39 14.00 41.18
C SER A 227 21.53 15.17 41.67
N PRO A 228 21.44 15.40 43.00
CA PRO A 228 20.51 16.36 43.57
C PRO A 228 21.01 17.81 43.44
N LEU A 229 20.13 18.70 42.96
CA LEU A 229 20.28 20.16 43.07
C LEU A 229 19.31 20.71 44.13
N PRO A 230 19.66 21.82 44.80
CA PRO A 230 19.14 22.17 46.13
C PRO A 230 17.73 22.78 46.10
N SER A 231 17.01 22.55 47.19
CA SER A 231 15.62 22.93 47.48
C SER A 231 15.32 24.44 47.35
N PRO A 232 14.19 24.85 46.75
CA PRO A 232 13.73 26.23 46.79
C PRO A 232 12.79 26.47 47.99
N SER A 233 13.10 27.50 48.77
CA SER A 233 12.24 28.07 49.78
C SER A 233 11.09 28.88 49.15
N GLU A 234 9.91 28.66 49.74
CA GLU A 234 8.67 29.43 49.79
C GLU A 234 8.48 30.68 48.90
N GLY A 235 7.38 30.69 48.15
CA GLY A 235 6.83 31.95 47.64
C GLY A 235 5.68 31.84 46.64
N ARG A 236 4.44 31.85 47.14
CA ARG A 236 3.24 32.46 46.53
C ARG A 236 2.44 31.68 45.45
N ARG A 237 1.49 30.88 45.96
CA ARG A 237 0.14 30.55 45.43
C ARG A 237 -0.67 31.84 45.13
N VAL A 238 -1.67 32.01 44.25
CA VAL A 238 -2.66 31.24 43.43
C VAL A 238 -3.20 32.26 42.34
N PRO A 239 -4.29 32.09 41.53
CA PRO A 239 -5.06 30.91 41.09
C PRO A 239 -5.47 30.84 39.59
N THR A 240 -5.85 29.62 39.20
CA THR A 240 -6.57 29.20 38.00
C THR A 240 -8.08 29.53 38.05
N ARG A 241 -8.71 29.83 36.91
CA ARG A 241 -10.16 29.70 36.72
C ARG A 241 -10.57 29.52 35.25
N SER A 242 -11.09 28.35 34.91
CA SER A 242 -12.21 28.18 33.97
C SER A 242 -12.88 26.82 34.20
N GLN A 243 -13.99 26.84 34.93
CA GLN A 243 -15.02 25.80 34.90
C GLN A 243 -16.33 26.47 34.51
N THR A 244 -17.02 25.86 33.56
CA THR A 244 -18.35 26.23 33.06
C THR A 244 -19.30 25.09 33.41
N SER A 245 -20.28 25.35 34.27
CA SER A 245 -21.51 24.54 34.37
C SER A 245 -22.60 25.38 35.02
N CYS A 246 -23.75 25.44 34.35
CA CYS A 246 -24.91 26.25 34.70
C CYS A 246 -25.72 25.65 35.86
N ALA A 247 -26.36 26.51 36.65
CA ALA A 247 -27.49 26.19 37.52
C ALA A 247 -28.57 27.30 37.36
N PRO A 248 -29.88 26.99 37.44
CA PRO A 248 -30.94 27.96 37.20
C PRO A 248 -31.53 28.59 38.47
N SER A 249 -32.05 29.82 38.30
CA SER A 249 -33.20 30.48 38.98
C SER A 249 -33.08 30.74 40.49
N GLU A 250 -33.38 31.92 41.06
CA GLU A 250 -34.53 32.82 40.89
C GLU A 250 -34.29 34.21 41.57
N ILE A 251 -35.20 35.15 41.28
CA ILE A 251 -35.56 36.41 42.00
C ILE A 251 -34.77 37.70 41.66
N ARG A 252 -35.41 38.47 40.77
CA ARG A 252 -35.39 39.95 40.57
C ARG A 252 -35.83 40.70 41.87
N PRO A 253 -35.74 42.06 42.03
CA PRO A 253 -35.82 43.08 40.98
C PRO A 253 -35.07 44.43 41.19
N ARG A 254 -35.12 45.26 40.11
CA ARG A 254 -35.08 46.76 40.08
C ARG A 254 -33.69 47.40 40.31
N SER A 255 -33.26 48.43 39.58
CA SER A 255 -33.95 49.39 38.70
C SER A 255 -32.93 50.21 37.88
N ARG A 256 -33.44 50.83 36.80
CA ARG A 256 -32.96 52.04 36.09
C ARG A 256 -31.73 51.96 35.17
N SER A 257 -32.03 51.96 33.87
CA SER A 257 -31.29 52.66 32.79
C SER A 257 -31.19 54.18 33.06
N PRO A 258 -30.56 55.06 32.23
CA PRO A 258 -29.99 54.84 30.88
C PRO A 258 -28.71 55.65 30.51
N ASN A 259 -28.24 55.46 29.26
CA ASN A 259 -27.49 56.38 28.39
C ASN A 259 -26.09 56.89 28.79
N SER A 260 -25.07 56.72 27.93
CA SER A 260 -24.72 57.65 26.84
C SER A 260 -23.37 57.30 26.16
N SER A 261 -23.21 57.87 24.95
CA SER A 261 -22.12 57.75 23.98
C SER A 261 -20.82 58.48 24.33
N GLY A 262 -19.73 58.07 23.66
CA GLY A 262 -18.51 58.85 23.39
C GLY A 262 -17.30 57.93 23.20
N SER A 263 -16.77 57.72 21.98
CA SER A 263 -15.64 58.48 21.37
C SER A 263 -14.53 58.81 22.39
N ASP A 264 -13.23 58.59 22.16
CA ASP A 264 -12.48 58.37 20.93
C ASP A 264 -11.02 57.99 21.29
N THR A 265 -10.32 57.38 20.32
CA THR A 265 -8.86 57.49 20.08
C THR A 265 -7.83 56.98 21.11
N ASN A 266 -7.00 55.99 20.73
CA ASN A 266 -5.63 56.24 20.26
C ASN A 266 -4.85 54.96 19.91
N GLN A 267 -4.36 54.97 18.66
CA GLN A 267 -3.04 54.54 18.17
C GLN A 267 -2.21 53.57 19.02
N THR A 268 -1.79 52.44 18.44
CA THR A 268 -0.40 52.25 17.96
C THR A 268 -0.16 50.89 17.33
N SER A 269 0.68 50.95 16.31
CA SER A 269 1.18 49.93 15.39
C SER A 269 1.92 48.77 16.04
N GLY A 270 1.70 47.58 15.46
CA GLY A 270 2.41 46.35 15.78
C GLY A 270 3.89 46.36 15.37
N HIS A 271 4.69 45.72 16.22
CA HIS A 271 6.04 45.28 15.88
C HIS A 271 6.26 43.81 16.25
N LYS A 272 6.66 43.06 15.22
CA LYS A 272 7.11 41.66 15.22
C LYS A 272 8.30 41.50 16.16
N ARG A 273 8.30 40.45 16.99
CA ARG A 273 9.53 39.93 17.61
C ARG A 273 9.90 38.56 17.04
N ARG A 274 11.15 38.54 16.60
CA ARG A 274 11.96 37.50 15.96
C ARG A 274 12.39 36.48 17.03
N ILE A 275 12.20 35.18 16.78
CA ILE A 275 12.73 34.10 17.63
C ILE A 275 14.12 33.74 17.12
N SER A 276 15.10 33.82 18.02
CA SER A 276 16.52 33.56 17.81
C SER A 276 16.85 32.08 17.73
N GLN A 277 17.83 31.79 16.87
CA GLN A 277 18.45 30.50 16.60
C GLN A 277 19.16 29.94 17.85
N VAL A 278 19.07 28.62 18.04
CA VAL A 278 19.92 27.84 18.96
C VAL A 278 20.63 26.76 18.14
N THR A 279 21.96 26.83 18.16
CA THR A 279 22.91 25.94 17.50
C THR A 279 23.04 24.61 18.26
N PRO A 280 23.09 23.43 17.61
CA PRO A 280 23.42 22.18 18.28
C PRO A 280 24.95 21.94 18.28
N SER A 281 25.49 21.60 19.45
CA SER A 281 26.87 21.12 19.63
C SER A 281 27.01 19.64 19.26
N PRO A 282 28.21 19.17 18.84
CA PRO A 282 28.37 17.92 18.09
C PRO A 282 28.58 16.70 19.00
N SER A 283 27.76 15.67 18.82
CA SER A 283 27.97 14.34 19.41
C SER A 283 28.80 13.44 18.48
N THR A 284 29.99 13.10 18.97
CA THR A 284 30.71 11.82 18.80
C THR A 284 30.58 11.09 17.44
N ARG A 285 31.60 11.33 16.62
CA ARG A 285 31.97 10.62 15.38
C ARG A 285 32.08 9.10 15.55
N ARG A 286 31.04 8.34 15.23
CA ARG A 286 31.12 6.91 14.83
C ARG A 286 29.90 6.50 13.97
N SER A 287 29.66 7.17 12.82
CA SER A 287 28.74 6.65 11.79
C SER A 287 28.90 7.30 10.38
N GLY A 288 30.10 7.75 10.01
CA GLY A 288 30.29 8.53 8.77
C GLY A 288 29.92 7.79 7.48
N ARG A 289 30.10 6.47 7.42
CA ARG A 289 29.91 5.70 6.18
C ARG A 289 28.45 5.38 5.84
N GLN A 290 27.56 5.25 6.82
CA GLN A 290 26.14 4.96 6.56
C GLN A 290 25.36 6.23 6.21
N GLN A 291 25.70 7.35 6.84
CA GLN A 291 25.03 8.64 6.66
C GLN A 291 25.26 9.24 5.26
N GLU A 292 26.48 9.13 4.71
CA GLU A 292 26.79 9.56 3.33
C GLU A 292 26.00 8.74 2.29
N SER A 293 25.94 7.40 2.47
CA SER A 293 25.22 6.53 1.53
C SER A 293 23.70 6.73 1.51
N MET A 294 23.10 7.15 2.64
CA MET A 294 21.68 7.48 2.72
C MET A 294 21.39 8.84 2.09
N HIS A 295 22.28 9.83 2.29
CA HIS A 295 22.12 11.17 1.72
C HIS A 295 22.16 11.15 0.18
N ASP A 296 23.08 10.40 -0.42
CA ASP A 296 23.17 10.25 -1.88
C ASP A 296 21.93 9.56 -2.48
N GLN A 297 21.38 8.56 -1.79
CA GLN A 297 20.16 7.87 -2.20
C GLN A 297 18.92 8.77 -2.09
N GLU A 298 18.84 9.60 -1.05
CA GLU A 298 17.74 10.55 -0.85
C GLU A 298 17.76 11.67 -1.90
N GLU A 299 18.93 12.18 -2.26
CA GLU A 299 19.08 13.15 -3.34
C GLU A 299 18.65 12.58 -4.69
N ASP A 300 19.14 11.39 -5.04
CA ASP A 300 18.82 10.70 -6.28
C ASP A 300 17.31 10.36 -6.37
N HIS A 301 16.72 9.88 -5.28
CA HIS A 301 15.28 9.66 -5.19
C HIS A 301 14.48 10.96 -5.34
N SER A 302 14.97 12.07 -4.79
CA SER A 302 14.35 13.40 -4.93
C SER A 302 14.43 13.93 -6.36
N ARG A 303 15.57 13.77 -7.04
CA ARG A 303 15.75 14.11 -8.46
C ARG A 303 14.80 13.31 -9.34
N ARG A 304 14.68 11.99 -9.13
CA ARG A 304 13.70 11.15 -9.84
C ARG A 304 12.26 11.59 -9.57
N ARG A 305 11.91 11.96 -8.34
CA ARG A 305 10.59 12.51 -8.01
C ARG A 305 10.30 13.82 -8.74
N ALA A 306 11.29 14.70 -8.85
CA ALA A 306 11.17 15.98 -9.54
C ALA A 306 11.20 15.90 -11.08
N ALA A 307 11.76 14.82 -11.65
CA ALA A 307 11.89 14.66 -13.11
C ALA A 307 10.55 14.84 -13.85
N GLN A 308 10.54 15.53 -14.97
CA GLN A 308 9.31 15.66 -15.75
C GLN A 308 9.10 14.44 -16.65
N PHE A 309 7.86 14.12 -16.99
CA PHE A 309 7.59 13.03 -17.94
C PHE A 309 7.98 13.44 -19.36
N CYS A 310 8.46 12.47 -20.15
CA CYS A 310 8.69 12.70 -21.57
C CYS A 310 7.37 12.97 -22.30
N THR A 311 7.43 13.80 -23.34
CA THR A 311 6.27 14.15 -24.17
C THR A 311 5.77 12.94 -24.96
N GLN A 312 4.47 12.88 -25.24
CA GLN A 312 3.86 11.85 -26.07
C GLN A 312 4.49 11.84 -27.47
N ARG A 313 4.78 13.02 -28.03
CA ARG A 313 5.48 13.15 -29.31
C ARG A 313 6.90 12.55 -29.28
N CYS A 314 7.66 12.79 -28.21
CA CYS A 314 8.99 12.19 -28.02
C CYS A 314 8.92 10.67 -27.97
N LEU A 315 8.00 10.11 -27.19
CA LEU A 315 7.85 8.65 -27.05
C LEU A 315 7.33 8.00 -28.33
N LEU A 316 6.45 8.68 -29.08
CA LEU A 316 6.00 8.22 -30.40
C LEU A 316 7.16 8.24 -31.40
N GLY A 317 8.03 9.25 -31.32
CA GLY A 317 9.27 9.34 -32.10
C GLY A 317 10.16 8.13 -31.86
N LEU A 318 10.42 7.81 -30.59
CA LEU A 318 11.17 6.64 -30.15
C LEU A 318 10.57 5.33 -30.68
N GLN A 319 9.25 5.15 -30.60
CA GLN A 319 8.56 3.94 -31.04
C GLN A 319 8.54 3.77 -32.58
N THR A 320 8.64 4.87 -33.32
CA THR A 320 8.57 4.86 -34.79
C THR A 320 9.90 5.13 -35.49
N GLY A 321 10.99 5.30 -34.72
CA GLY A 321 12.32 5.62 -35.26
C GLY A 321 12.39 7.01 -35.90
N LYS A 322 11.56 7.97 -35.44
CA LYS A 322 11.57 9.36 -35.92
C LYS A 322 12.48 10.23 -35.06
N SER A 323 12.62 11.50 -35.44
CA SER A 323 13.42 12.49 -34.72
C SER A 323 12.89 12.78 -33.31
N LEU A 324 13.82 13.14 -32.41
CA LEU A 324 13.55 13.63 -31.06
C LEU A 324 12.62 14.84 -31.09
N ASP A 325 11.73 14.93 -30.09
CA ASP A 325 10.92 16.12 -29.86
C ASP A 325 11.72 17.16 -29.08
N GLY A 326 12.00 18.31 -29.71
CA GLY A 326 12.73 19.42 -29.09
C GLY A 326 12.02 20.06 -27.89
N LEU A 327 10.70 19.82 -27.73
CA LEU A 327 9.92 20.31 -26.59
C LEU A 327 9.91 19.35 -25.40
N CYS A 328 10.54 18.17 -25.51
CA CYS A 328 10.63 17.23 -24.40
C CYS A 328 11.45 17.84 -23.25
N PRO A 329 10.95 17.85 -22.01
CA PRO A 329 11.69 18.43 -20.88
C PRO A 329 12.99 17.68 -20.55
N ASN A 330 13.11 16.44 -21.03
CA ASN A 330 14.30 15.59 -20.85
C ASN A 330 15.18 15.53 -22.11
N VAL A 331 14.95 16.38 -23.12
CA VAL A 331 15.62 16.30 -24.42
C VAL A 331 17.15 16.37 -24.31
N ASP A 332 17.68 17.17 -23.39
CA ASP A 332 19.13 17.29 -23.19
C ASP A 332 19.75 16.01 -22.63
N TYR A 333 19.00 15.23 -21.85
CA TYR A 333 19.43 13.90 -21.42
C TYR A 333 19.42 12.91 -22.58
N HIS A 334 18.45 13.01 -23.49
CA HIS A 334 18.36 12.13 -24.65
C HIS A 334 19.52 12.35 -25.63
N ARG A 335 20.00 13.59 -25.77
CA ARG A 335 21.11 13.97 -26.66
C ARG A 335 22.50 13.67 -26.11
N ARG A 336 22.61 13.33 -24.81
CA ARG A 336 23.89 13.23 -24.13
C ARG A 336 24.72 12.08 -24.73
N GLY A 337 25.89 12.42 -25.28
CA GLY A 337 26.84 11.45 -25.83
C GLY A 337 26.49 10.94 -27.23
N GLN A 338 25.70 11.69 -28.01
CA GLN A 338 25.40 11.37 -29.41
C GLN A 338 26.11 12.29 -30.41
N ASP A 339 26.45 11.71 -31.56
CA ASP A 339 26.97 12.42 -32.73
C ASP A 339 25.86 13.18 -33.50
N ASP A 340 24.65 12.59 -33.57
CA ASP A 340 23.46 13.24 -34.15
C ASP A 340 22.46 13.64 -33.03
N PRO A 341 22.36 14.93 -32.68
CA PRO A 341 21.48 15.40 -31.59
C PRO A 341 19.99 15.40 -31.96
N THR A 342 19.62 14.95 -33.16
CA THR A 342 18.24 14.95 -33.66
C THR A 342 17.55 13.59 -33.54
N GLN A 343 18.27 12.52 -33.25
CA GLN A 343 17.74 11.15 -33.20
C GLN A 343 17.81 10.54 -31.81
N HIS A 344 16.92 9.59 -31.51
CA HIS A 344 16.99 8.86 -30.25
C HIS A 344 18.23 7.95 -30.19
N PRO A 345 18.96 7.88 -29.06
CA PRO A 345 20.15 7.03 -28.92
C PRO A 345 19.86 5.54 -28.81
N ILE A 346 18.60 5.18 -28.59
CA ILE A 346 18.15 3.81 -28.34
C ILE A 346 16.80 3.59 -29.00
N SER A 347 16.43 2.33 -29.22
CA SER A 347 15.06 1.98 -29.62
C SER A 347 14.11 1.95 -28.41
N ALA A 348 12.80 1.86 -28.68
CA ALA A 348 11.81 1.62 -27.62
C ALA A 348 12.04 0.27 -26.90
N GLU A 349 12.52 -0.75 -27.61
CA GLU A 349 12.83 -2.07 -27.04
C GLU A 349 14.01 -2.00 -26.08
N ASP A 350 15.08 -1.30 -26.49
CA ASP A 350 16.26 -1.06 -25.64
C ASP A 350 15.91 -0.26 -24.38
N LEU A 351 14.98 0.70 -24.49
CA LEU A 351 14.46 1.44 -23.33
C LEU A 351 13.76 0.49 -22.35
N MET A 352 12.90 -0.40 -22.86
CA MET A 352 12.19 -1.37 -22.04
C MET A 352 13.16 -2.35 -21.36
N LEU A 353 14.17 -2.84 -22.07
CA LEU A 353 15.22 -3.69 -21.52
C LEU A 353 16.03 -2.95 -20.44
N SER A 354 16.38 -1.68 -20.69
CA SER A 354 17.10 -0.83 -19.74
C SER A 354 16.28 -0.58 -18.48
N LEU A 355 14.98 -0.28 -18.62
CA LEU A 355 14.07 -0.11 -17.48
C LEU A 355 13.92 -1.40 -16.69
N LYS A 356 13.71 -2.54 -17.37
CA LYS A 356 13.62 -3.84 -16.72
C LYS A 356 14.88 -4.17 -15.93
N GLY A 357 16.06 -4.08 -16.56
CA GLY A 357 17.33 -4.34 -15.89
C GLY A 357 17.55 -3.43 -14.68
N GLN A 358 17.20 -2.14 -14.79
CA GLN A 358 17.33 -1.18 -13.70
C GLN A 358 16.42 -1.52 -12.50
N LEU A 359 15.19 -1.99 -12.75
CA LEU A 359 14.22 -2.39 -11.72
C LEU A 359 14.55 -3.75 -11.10
N ASP A 360 15.07 -4.68 -11.90
CA ASP A 360 15.52 -5.99 -11.42
C ASP A 360 16.78 -5.84 -10.54
N GLU A 361 17.67 -4.90 -10.87
CA GLU A 361 18.83 -4.55 -10.05
C GLU A 361 18.41 -3.90 -8.72
N ASN A 362 17.59 -2.84 -8.78
CA ASN A 362 17.10 -2.14 -7.59
C ASN A 362 15.67 -1.63 -7.82
N ILE A 363 14.70 -2.28 -7.18
CA ILE A 363 13.28 -1.99 -7.34
C ILE A 363 12.85 -0.71 -6.60
N ASP A 364 13.64 -0.22 -5.63
CA ASP A 364 13.41 1.07 -4.95
C ASP A 364 13.62 2.29 -5.89
N ARG A 365 14.09 2.06 -7.12
CA ARG A 365 14.20 3.11 -8.14
C ARG A 365 12.85 3.49 -8.76
N CYS A 366 11.80 2.67 -8.61
CA CYS A 366 10.45 3.05 -9.05
C CYS A 366 9.71 3.84 -7.97
N ILE A 367 8.90 4.82 -8.40
CA ILE A 367 8.21 5.72 -7.48
C ILE A 367 6.70 5.56 -7.67
N PRO A 368 5.93 5.12 -6.66
CA PRO A 368 4.48 5.05 -6.76
C PRO A 368 3.88 6.46 -6.86
N LEU A 369 2.84 6.61 -7.68
CA LEU A 369 2.13 7.87 -7.91
C LEU A 369 0.69 7.73 -7.41
N GLY A 370 0.24 8.70 -6.62
CA GLY A 370 -1.17 8.83 -6.26
C GLY A 370 -1.79 7.60 -5.57
N GLY A 371 -3.11 7.47 -5.70
CA GLY A 371 -3.86 6.34 -5.15
C GLY A 371 -3.85 5.10 -6.05
N CYS A 372 -4.12 3.95 -5.45
CA CYS A 372 -4.26 2.69 -6.18
C CYS A 372 -5.64 2.62 -6.85
N GLY A 373 -5.69 2.36 -8.16
CA GLY A 373 -6.92 2.01 -8.84
C GLY A 373 -7.30 0.54 -8.57
N SER A 374 -8.49 0.12 -9.01
CA SER A 374 -8.98 -1.24 -8.77
C SER A 374 -8.17 -2.34 -9.46
N TYR A 375 -7.50 -2.01 -10.58
CA TYR A 375 -6.74 -2.98 -11.40
C TYR A 375 -5.23 -2.71 -11.44
N GLY A 376 -4.76 -1.70 -10.71
CA GLY A 376 -3.34 -1.39 -10.62
C GLY A 376 -3.03 -0.03 -10.02
N ALA A 377 -1.75 0.18 -9.72
CA ALA A 377 -1.22 1.42 -9.20
C ALA A 377 -0.27 2.06 -10.23
N PRO A 378 -0.31 3.39 -10.41
CA PRO A 378 0.63 4.06 -11.30
C PRO A 378 1.99 4.24 -10.63
N PHE A 379 3.05 4.04 -11.41
CA PHE A 379 4.44 4.22 -11.02
C PHE A 379 5.12 5.17 -11.99
N LYS A 380 5.98 6.03 -11.49
CA LYS A 380 6.92 6.79 -12.28
C LYS A 380 8.18 5.98 -12.47
N LEU A 381 8.57 5.81 -13.72
CA LEU A 381 9.77 5.08 -14.12
C LEU A 381 10.70 6.04 -14.87
N THR A 382 11.95 6.14 -14.44
CA THR A 382 12.97 6.96 -15.11
C THR A 382 14.17 6.08 -15.46
N CYS A 383 14.51 6.03 -16.75
CA CYS A 383 15.74 5.42 -17.23
C CYS A 383 16.92 6.32 -16.87
N THR A 384 17.79 5.85 -15.98
CA THR A 384 18.94 6.63 -15.47
C THR A 384 19.94 7.00 -16.56
N LYS A 385 20.19 6.08 -17.51
CA LYS A 385 21.21 6.26 -18.55
C LYS A 385 20.85 7.34 -19.57
N TYR A 386 19.57 7.42 -19.97
CA TYR A 386 19.12 8.26 -21.08
C TYR A 386 18.05 9.30 -20.69
N GLY A 387 17.62 9.33 -19.42
CA GLY A 387 16.66 10.30 -18.89
C GLY A 387 15.19 10.11 -19.31
N TYR A 388 14.85 9.04 -20.05
CA TYR A 388 13.46 8.75 -20.41
C TYR A 388 12.61 8.51 -19.17
N THR A 389 11.58 9.34 -18.99
CA THR A 389 10.66 9.26 -17.85
C THR A 389 9.24 8.98 -18.34
N VAL A 390 8.70 7.84 -17.90
CA VAL A 390 7.44 7.24 -18.37
C VAL A 390 6.59 6.78 -17.18
N ILE A 391 5.35 6.37 -17.45
CA ILE A 391 4.46 5.80 -16.43
C ILE A 391 4.37 4.28 -16.58
N GLY A 392 4.46 3.55 -15.48
CA GLY A 392 4.20 2.12 -15.38
C GLY A 392 2.93 1.87 -14.57
N LYS A 393 1.90 1.25 -15.15
CA LYS A 393 0.73 0.76 -14.40
C LYS A 393 1.07 -0.61 -13.83
N GLY A 394 1.41 -0.67 -12.55
CA GLY A 394 1.75 -1.90 -11.85
C GLY A 394 0.51 -2.65 -11.37
N THR A 395 0.51 -3.97 -11.49
CA THR A 395 -0.56 -4.85 -11.05
C THR A 395 -0.04 -6.14 -10.43
N THR A 396 -0.92 -6.82 -9.69
CA THR A 396 -0.63 -8.10 -9.02
C THR A 396 -0.77 -9.26 -9.99
N SER A 397 -0.10 -10.38 -9.71
CA SER A 397 -0.19 -11.58 -10.57
C SER A 397 -1.62 -12.16 -10.67
N GLY A 398 -2.46 -11.95 -9.65
CA GLY A 398 -3.87 -12.37 -9.68
C GLY A 398 -4.68 -11.62 -10.75
N LEU A 399 -4.48 -10.30 -10.85
CA LEU A 399 -5.19 -9.44 -11.79
C LEU A 399 -4.54 -9.41 -13.18
N TRP A 400 -3.28 -9.85 -13.30
CA TRP A 400 -2.54 -9.83 -14.56
C TRP A 400 -3.23 -10.61 -15.69
N LYS A 401 -3.95 -11.70 -15.38
CA LYS A 401 -4.74 -12.44 -16.37
C LYS A 401 -5.76 -11.55 -17.09
N GLU A 402 -6.32 -10.57 -16.40
CA GLU A 402 -7.28 -9.63 -16.97
C GLU A 402 -6.58 -8.45 -17.63
N VAL A 403 -5.57 -7.87 -16.95
CA VAL A 403 -4.85 -6.67 -17.39
C VAL A 403 -3.93 -6.92 -18.59
N SER A 404 -3.37 -8.12 -18.75
CA SER A 404 -2.51 -8.45 -19.90
C SER A 404 -3.23 -8.32 -21.26
N ARG A 405 -4.56 -8.50 -21.29
CA ARG A 405 -5.38 -8.24 -22.49
C ARG A 405 -5.35 -6.78 -22.92
N GLU A 406 -5.17 -5.86 -21.98
CA GLU A 406 -5.07 -4.41 -22.24
C GLU A 406 -3.88 -4.09 -23.17
N ALA A 407 -2.76 -4.81 -23.04
CA ALA A 407 -1.60 -4.64 -23.92
C ALA A 407 -1.94 -4.95 -25.39
N GLN A 408 -2.78 -5.96 -25.64
CA GLN A 408 -3.24 -6.30 -26.99
C GLN A 408 -4.13 -5.20 -27.56
N VAL A 409 -4.97 -4.58 -26.74
CA VAL A 409 -5.83 -3.46 -27.15
C VAL A 409 -4.97 -2.26 -27.55
N TYR A 410 -3.93 -1.94 -26.79
CA TYR A 410 -2.99 -0.88 -27.16
C TYR A 410 -2.29 -1.15 -28.49
N GLN A 411 -2.00 -2.41 -28.81
CA GLN A 411 -1.44 -2.79 -30.11
C GLN A 411 -2.41 -2.56 -31.26
N ILE A 412 -3.70 -2.85 -31.07
CA ILE A 412 -4.76 -2.55 -32.06
C ILE A 412 -4.92 -1.03 -32.23
N LEU A 413 -4.78 -0.28 -31.12
CA LEU A 413 -4.87 1.17 -31.09
C LEU A 413 -3.58 1.90 -31.51
N ARG A 414 -2.61 1.22 -32.14
CA ARG A 414 -1.32 1.83 -32.58
C ARG A 414 -1.49 3.12 -33.37
N LYS A 415 -2.52 3.23 -34.21
CA LYS A 415 -2.81 4.46 -35.00
C LYS A 415 -3.34 5.63 -34.17
N ALA A 416 -3.89 5.36 -32.98
CA ALA A 416 -4.45 6.35 -32.07
C ALA A 416 -3.47 6.75 -30.94
N GLN A 417 -2.31 6.09 -30.85
CA GLN A 417 -1.27 6.40 -29.86
C GLN A 417 -0.66 7.77 -30.13
N GLY A 418 -0.53 8.59 -29.07
CA GLY A 418 -0.11 9.99 -29.18
C GLY A 418 -1.20 10.92 -29.74
N SER A 419 -2.46 10.47 -29.79
CA SER A 419 -3.64 11.25 -30.19
C SER A 419 -4.82 11.02 -29.25
N ALA A 420 -5.45 9.85 -29.29
CA ALA A 420 -6.62 9.52 -28.45
C ALA A 420 -6.27 8.60 -27.28
N VAL A 421 -5.13 7.92 -27.33
CA VAL A 421 -4.58 7.08 -26.25
C VAL A 421 -3.10 7.38 -26.04
N PRO A 422 -2.54 7.13 -24.84
CA PRO A 422 -1.11 7.28 -24.61
C PRO A 422 -0.27 6.36 -25.49
N VAL A 423 0.96 6.76 -25.78
CA VAL A 423 1.95 5.89 -26.43
C VAL A 423 2.27 4.72 -25.51
N PHE A 424 2.03 3.50 -25.96
CA PHE A 424 2.29 2.27 -25.21
C PHE A 424 3.64 1.70 -25.62
N LEU A 425 4.53 1.48 -24.65
CA LEU A 425 5.90 1.00 -24.91
C LEU A 425 6.01 -0.51 -24.76
N GLY A 426 5.23 -1.11 -23.85
CA GLY A 426 5.22 -2.55 -23.67
C GLY A 426 4.89 -2.96 -22.23
N THR A 427 5.27 -4.18 -21.88
CA THR A 427 5.05 -4.77 -20.56
C THR A 427 6.37 -5.12 -19.88
N ILE A 428 6.44 -4.98 -18.56
CA ILE A 428 7.58 -5.42 -17.75
C ILE A 428 7.10 -6.41 -16.70
N ASP A 429 7.71 -7.60 -16.70
CA ASP A 429 7.61 -8.54 -15.59
C ASP A 429 8.79 -8.30 -14.64
N LEU A 430 8.50 -7.99 -13.39
CA LEU A 430 9.49 -7.69 -12.36
C LEU A 430 10.03 -9.00 -11.77
N ALA A 431 11.35 -9.12 -11.66
CA ALA A 431 11.96 -10.23 -10.93
C ALA A 431 11.61 -10.16 -9.43
N LYS A 432 11.69 -8.96 -8.87
CA LYS A 432 11.37 -8.63 -7.48
C LYS A 432 9.91 -8.16 -7.34
N ILE A 433 9.39 -8.21 -6.13
CA ILE A 433 8.01 -7.83 -5.82
C ILE A 433 8.02 -6.43 -5.25
N TYR A 434 7.20 -5.54 -5.81
CA TYR A 434 6.95 -4.26 -5.15
C TYR A 434 5.75 -4.40 -4.22
N PHE A 435 5.98 -4.28 -2.92
CA PHE A 435 4.94 -4.29 -1.90
C PHE A 435 4.35 -2.89 -1.75
N LEU A 436 3.17 -2.68 -2.31
CA LEU A 436 2.46 -1.41 -2.23
C LEU A 436 1.27 -1.54 -1.29
N HIS A 437 1.25 -0.73 -0.23
CA HIS A 437 0.13 -0.68 0.70
C HIS A 437 -1.19 -0.40 -0.05
N GLY A 438 -2.23 -1.17 0.24
CA GLY A 438 -3.54 -1.08 -0.40
C GLY A 438 -3.68 -1.73 -1.78
N ALA A 439 -2.58 -1.91 -2.54
CA ALA A 439 -2.60 -2.62 -3.83
C ALA A 439 -2.07 -4.06 -3.76
N GLY A 440 -1.19 -4.37 -2.81
CA GLY A 440 -0.60 -5.70 -2.63
C GLY A 440 0.73 -5.89 -3.37
N GLN A 441 0.97 -7.14 -3.79
CA GLN A 441 2.24 -7.59 -4.38
C GLN A 441 2.29 -7.33 -5.89
N ILE A 442 2.85 -6.18 -6.28
CA ILE A 442 2.99 -5.80 -7.69
C ILE A 442 4.13 -6.59 -8.33
N ARG A 443 3.85 -7.23 -9.47
CA ARG A 443 4.84 -8.01 -10.25
C ARG A 443 4.86 -7.70 -11.74
N HIS A 444 3.78 -7.11 -12.27
CA HIS A 444 3.66 -6.86 -13.70
C HIS A 444 3.35 -5.39 -13.92
N MET A 445 3.94 -4.76 -14.93
CA MET A 445 3.74 -3.35 -15.26
C MET A 445 3.40 -3.17 -16.73
N LEU A 446 2.38 -2.36 -17.04
CA LEU A 446 2.16 -1.81 -18.39
C LEU A 446 2.88 -0.46 -18.48
N VAL A 447 3.81 -0.31 -19.41
CA VAL A 447 4.64 0.90 -19.55
C VAL A 447 4.13 1.73 -20.72
N MET A 448 3.86 3.01 -20.46
CA MET A 448 3.29 3.95 -21.42
C MET A 448 3.72 5.39 -21.14
N GLY A 449 3.41 6.30 -22.06
CA GLY A 449 3.60 7.74 -21.87
C GLY A 449 2.65 8.32 -20.85
N TRP A 450 3.05 9.42 -20.21
CA TRP A 450 2.21 10.14 -19.26
C TRP A 450 0.98 10.74 -19.95
N GLY A 451 -0.22 10.34 -19.51
CA GLY A 451 -1.47 10.74 -20.15
C GLY A 451 -2.00 12.12 -19.76
N GLY A 452 -1.39 12.78 -18.77
CA GLY A 452 -1.83 14.08 -18.28
C GLY A 452 -2.67 14.01 -17.00
N LYS A 453 -3.38 15.10 -16.68
CA LYS A 453 -4.13 15.23 -15.42
C LYS A 453 -5.48 14.50 -15.51
N CYS A 454 -5.89 13.83 -14.43
CA CYS A 454 -7.20 13.20 -14.34
C CYS A 454 -8.33 14.23 -14.51
N THR A 455 -9.29 13.94 -15.39
CA THR A 455 -10.38 14.87 -15.67
C THR A 455 -11.52 14.82 -14.65
N ALA A 456 -11.53 13.87 -13.71
CA ALA A 456 -12.57 13.74 -12.69
C ALA A 456 -12.70 14.99 -11.81
N THR A 457 -11.59 15.65 -11.49
CA THR A 457 -11.55 16.87 -10.67
C THR A 457 -11.64 18.17 -11.48
N MET A 458 -11.65 18.08 -12.81
CA MET A 458 -11.70 19.25 -13.69
C MET A 458 -13.14 19.70 -13.98
N GLU A 459 -13.33 20.99 -14.23
CA GLU A 459 -14.61 21.49 -14.73
C GLU A 459 -14.89 20.93 -16.14
N LEU A 460 -16.11 20.43 -16.35
CA LEU A 460 -16.49 19.82 -17.62
C LEU A 460 -16.86 20.91 -18.64
N THR A 461 -15.86 21.60 -19.17
CA THR A 461 -16.03 22.63 -20.20
C THR A 461 -16.52 22.03 -21.52
N GLN A 462 -17.11 22.85 -22.39
CA GLN A 462 -17.54 22.40 -23.71
C GLN A 462 -16.36 21.90 -24.57
N ARG A 463 -15.18 22.52 -24.42
CA ARG A 463 -13.94 22.08 -25.07
C ARG A 463 -13.56 20.66 -24.65
N LEU A 464 -13.53 20.40 -23.34
CA LEU A 464 -13.19 19.07 -22.82
C LEU A 464 -14.17 17.99 -23.33
N ARG A 465 -15.48 18.27 -23.29
CA ARG A 465 -16.49 17.33 -23.84
C ARG A 465 -16.26 17.01 -25.32
N ARG A 466 -15.94 18.02 -26.13
CA ARG A 466 -15.65 17.84 -27.57
C ARG A 466 -14.44 16.95 -27.79
N GLU A 467 -13.36 17.18 -27.04
CA GLU A 467 -12.14 16.37 -27.18
C GLU A 467 -12.33 14.94 -26.69
N ILE A 468 -13.07 14.71 -25.60
CA ILE A 468 -13.44 13.36 -25.13
C ILE A 468 -14.23 12.62 -26.21
N HIS A 469 -15.22 13.29 -26.81
CA HIS A 469 -16.02 12.70 -27.89
C HIS A 469 -15.15 12.36 -29.10
N LYS A 470 -14.22 13.25 -29.48
CA LYS A 470 -13.33 13.06 -30.61
C LYS A 470 -12.37 11.88 -30.39
N SER A 471 -11.78 11.74 -29.20
CA SER A 471 -10.94 10.58 -28.83
C SER A 471 -11.73 9.28 -28.81
N ASN A 472 -12.93 9.28 -28.23
CA ASN A 472 -13.78 8.08 -28.20
C ASN A 472 -14.21 7.66 -29.62
N LYS A 473 -14.49 8.63 -30.51
CA LYS A 473 -14.84 8.36 -31.91
C LYS A 473 -13.68 7.71 -32.66
N GLU A 474 -12.46 8.17 -32.42
CA GLU A 474 -11.24 7.62 -33.01
C GLU A 474 -10.98 6.17 -32.57
N ILE A 475 -11.11 5.87 -31.27
CA ILE A 475 -11.01 4.51 -30.72
C ILE A 475 -12.10 3.59 -31.30
N LYS A 476 -13.34 4.06 -31.36
CA LYS A 476 -14.46 3.32 -31.95
C LYS A 476 -14.25 3.04 -33.45
N ALA A 477 -13.63 3.96 -34.18
CA ALA A 477 -13.32 3.77 -35.60
C ALA A 477 -12.29 2.64 -35.82
N LEU A 478 -11.42 2.39 -34.84
CA LEU A 478 -10.49 1.26 -34.80
C LEU A 478 -11.14 -0.06 -34.31
N GLY A 479 -12.44 -0.04 -34.03
CA GLY A 479 -13.22 -1.23 -33.69
C GLY A 479 -13.22 -1.59 -32.21
N ILE A 480 -12.70 -0.73 -31.32
CA ILE A 480 -12.68 -0.96 -29.87
C ILE A 480 -13.87 -0.24 -29.20
N LEU A 481 -14.57 -0.96 -28.32
CA LEU A 481 -15.54 -0.42 -27.37
C LEU A 481 -14.93 -0.50 -25.97
N HIS A 482 -14.85 0.62 -25.26
CA HIS A 482 -14.17 0.65 -23.97
C HIS A 482 -14.94 -0.06 -22.82
N GLU A 483 -16.28 -0.04 -22.88
CA GLU A 483 -17.21 -0.57 -21.86
C GLU A 483 -17.13 -0.01 -20.43
N ASP A 484 -16.07 0.76 -20.11
CA ASP A 484 -15.87 1.39 -18.80
C ASP A 484 -15.36 2.84 -18.90
N LEU A 485 -15.92 3.60 -19.84
CA LEU A 485 -15.52 4.99 -20.05
C LEU A 485 -16.12 5.89 -18.98
N ARG A 486 -15.37 6.11 -17.90
CA ARG A 486 -15.67 7.07 -16.82
C ARG A 486 -14.68 8.23 -16.86
N ARG A 487 -14.99 9.32 -16.14
CA ARG A 487 -14.08 10.48 -16.06
C ARG A 487 -12.72 10.14 -15.45
N ASP A 488 -12.67 9.13 -14.58
CA ASP A 488 -11.43 8.63 -13.99
C ASP A 488 -10.50 7.99 -15.03
N ASN A 489 -11.06 7.43 -16.10
CA ASN A 489 -10.34 6.77 -17.20
C ASN A 489 -10.05 7.74 -18.36
N VAL A 490 -10.23 9.04 -18.14
CA VAL A 490 -9.97 10.10 -19.11
C VAL A 490 -8.98 11.10 -18.52
N LEU A 491 -7.86 11.26 -19.20
CA LEU A 491 -6.77 12.16 -18.84
C LEU A 491 -6.70 13.33 -19.82
N TRP A 492 -6.41 14.53 -19.32
CA TRP A 492 -6.19 15.72 -20.16
C TRP A 492 -4.68 15.94 -20.39
N SER A 493 -4.25 15.77 -21.64
CA SER A 493 -2.89 16.10 -22.08
C SER A 493 -2.84 17.55 -22.55
N GLU A 494 -2.16 18.40 -21.78
CA GLU A 494 -1.87 19.79 -22.17
C GLU A 494 -1.00 19.85 -23.43
N GLU A 495 -0.01 18.96 -23.54
CA GLU A 495 0.90 18.87 -24.69
C GLU A 495 0.15 18.69 -26.01
N LEU A 496 -0.81 17.76 -26.03
CA LEU A 496 -1.58 17.46 -27.24
C LEU A 496 -2.84 18.31 -27.37
N GLY A 497 -3.19 19.08 -26.32
CA GLY A 497 -4.49 19.75 -26.21
C GLY A 497 -5.67 18.79 -26.35
N ARG A 498 -5.52 17.56 -25.86
CA ARG A 498 -6.38 16.41 -26.19
C ARG A 498 -6.70 15.54 -24.97
N ALA A 499 -7.91 14.96 -24.95
CA ALA A 499 -8.30 13.97 -23.97
C ALA A 499 -7.76 12.58 -24.34
N LEU A 500 -6.94 11.99 -23.49
CA LEU A 500 -6.42 10.64 -23.64
C LEU A 500 -7.25 9.66 -22.82
N ILE A 501 -7.64 8.54 -23.44
CA ILE A 501 -8.42 7.50 -22.79
C ILE A 501 -7.49 6.35 -22.40
N ILE A 502 -7.65 5.82 -21.19
CA ILE A 502 -6.83 4.76 -20.60
C ILE A 502 -7.72 3.68 -19.99
N ASP A 503 -7.10 2.57 -19.57
CA ASP A 503 -7.75 1.51 -18.79
C ASP A 503 -8.71 0.61 -19.60
N PHE A 504 -8.15 -0.03 -20.64
CA PHE A 504 -8.92 -0.86 -21.59
C PHE A 504 -9.13 -2.32 -21.14
N HIS A 505 -8.92 -2.65 -19.86
CA HIS A 505 -9.03 -4.03 -19.35
C HIS A 505 -10.42 -4.66 -19.53
N ARG A 506 -11.48 -3.84 -19.64
CA ARG A 506 -12.87 -4.27 -19.93
C ARG A 506 -13.31 -4.03 -21.37
N SER A 507 -12.40 -3.62 -22.25
CA SER A 507 -12.78 -3.29 -23.62
C SER A 507 -13.08 -4.52 -24.47
N THR A 508 -13.97 -4.36 -25.44
CA THR A 508 -14.36 -5.39 -26.39
C THR A 508 -14.10 -4.96 -27.82
N LEU A 509 -13.81 -5.95 -28.67
CA LEU A 509 -13.70 -5.77 -30.10
C LEU A 509 -15.08 -5.84 -30.74
N ARG A 510 -15.42 -4.86 -31.57
CA ARG A 510 -16.59 -4.95 -32.43
C ARG A 510 -16.41 -6.10 -33.40
N CYS A 511 -17.14 -7.19 -33.16
CA CYS A 511 -17.36 -8.21 -34.18
C CYS A 511 -18.05 -7.54 -35.37
N ARG A 512 -17.32 -7.36 -36.48
CA ARG A 512 -17.99 -7.15 -37.76
C ARG A 512 -18.55 -8.51 -38.18
N PRO A 513 -19.86 -8.66 -38.42
CA PRO A 513 -20.35 -9.83 -39.12
C PRO A 513 -19.54 -9.97 -40.41
N ALA A 514 -18.99 -11.17 -40.67
CA ALA A 514 -18.33 -11.45 -41.93
C ALA A 514 -19.24 -10.95 -43.06
N LYS A 515 -18.72 -10.07 -43.92
CA LYS A 515 -19.45 -9.58 -45.08
C LYS A 515 -20.06 -10.81 -45.76
N GLN A 516 -21.40 -10.85 -45.85
CA GLN A 516 -22.07 -11.85 -46.67
C GLN A 516 -21.39 -11.82 -48.03
N ARG A 517 -20.84 -12.97 -48.46
CA ARG A 517 -20.24 -13.12 -49.78
C ARG A 517 -21.28 -12.65 -50.81
N PRO A 518 -20.90 -11.77 -51.76
CA PRO A 518 -21.85 -11.34 -52.78
C PRO A 518 -22.24 -12.54 -53.65
N GLY A 519 -23.55 -12.84 -53.68
CA GLY A 519 -24.28 -13.52 -54.74
C GLY A 519 -23.68 -14.79 -55.34
N ALA A 520 -24.14 -15.96 -54.88
CA ALA A 520 -24.18 -17.13 -55.74
C ALA A 520 -25.21 -16.89 -56.84
N ALA A 521 -24.73 -16.49 -58.03
CA ALA A 521 -25.53 -16.43 -59.24
C ALA A 521 -26.20 -17.79 -59.47
N LYS A 522 -27.53 -17.80 -59.57
CA LYS A 522 -28.32 -18.97 -59.97
C LYS A 522 -27.85 -19.44 -61.36
N ARG A 523 -27.01 -20.46 -61.42
CA ARG A 523 -26.81 -21.25 -62.64
C ARG A 523 -28.11 -22.01 -62.91
N ARG A 524 -28.75 -21.70 -64.04
CA ARG A 524 -29.84 -22.49 -64.63
C ARG A 524 -29.34 -23.92 -64.86
N LEU A 525 -30.02 -24.90 -64.27
CA LEU A 525 -29.84 -26.30 -64.61
C LEU A 525 -30.49 -26.55 -65.98
N CYS A 526 -29.70 -26.91 -66.99
CA CYS A 526 -30.22 -27.59 -68.18
C CYS A 526 -30.66 -28.99 -67.76
N ARG A 527 -31.94 -29.29 -67.98
CA ARG A 527 -32.54 -30.61 -67.79
C ARG A 527 -32.29 -31.40 -69.07
N VAL A 528 -31.44 -32.42 -69.01
CA VAL A 528 -31.30 -33.44 -70.07
C VAL A 528 -32.25 -34.58 -69.72
N GLU A 529 -33.06 -34.94 -70.70
CA GLU A 529 -33.99 -36.08 -70.69
C GLU A 529 -33.23 -37.41 -70.78
N ALA A 530 -33.62 -38.34 -69.92
CA ALA A 530 -33.57 -39.80 -70.11
C ALA A 530 -34.58 -40.31 -69.06
N GLY A 531 -35.60 -41.10 -69.34
CA GLY A 531 -35.72 -42.22 -70.27
C GLY A 531 -36.60 -43.22 -69.51
N ASP A 532 -37.71 -43.60 -70.13
CA ASP A 532 -38.84 -44.42 -69.63
C ASP A 532 -38.50 -45.68 -68.83
N ALA A 533 -39.36 -46.03 -67.85
CA ALA A 533 -39.90 -47.38 -67.67
C ALA A 533 -41.07 -47.46 -66.64
N LYS A 534 -42.28 -47.58 -67.21
CA LYS A 534 -43.54 -48.20 -66.75
C LYS A 534 -43.52 -49.07 -65.48
N ARG A 535 -44.55 -48.90 -64.61
CA ARG A 535 -45.72 -49.80 -64.38
C ARG A 535 -46.44 -49.45 -63.05
N LEU A 536 -47.71 -49.02 -63.13
CA LEU A 536 -48.95 -49.73 -62.69
C LEU A 536 -49.07 -49.96 -61.17
N ARG A 537 -49.88 -49.14 -60.47
CA ARG A 537 -51.25 -49.38 -59.94
C ARG A 537 -51.31 -50.52 -58.89
N VAL A 538 -51.89 -50.29 -57.71
CA VAL A 538 -53.28 -50.58 -57.29
C VAL A 538 -53.24 -50.42 -55.74
N SER A 539 -54.16 -49.87 -54.94
CA SER A 539 -55.48 -49.22 -55.08
C SER A 539 -55.50 -47.97 -54.19
#